data_AF-A0A379FK44-F1
#
_entry.id   AF-A0A379FK44-F1
#
_cell.length_a   1.000
_cell.length_b   1.000
_cell.length_c   1.000
_cell.angle_alpha   90.00
_cell.angle_beta   90.00
_cell.angle_gamma   90.00
#
_symmetry.space_group_name_H-M   'P 1'
#
loop_
_entity.id
_entity.type
_entity.pdbx_description
1 polymer ?
#
loop_
_entity_poly.entity_id
_entity_poly.type
_entity_poly.pdbx_seq_one_letter_code
_entity_poly.pdbx_strand_id
1 'polypeptide(L)'
;MGAGRTELMKMIYGALPKTQGSVALEGKICQIKKPADALAQGIVYISEDRKRDGLVLGMSVKENMSLTALPYFSRTMGILNHKEEQLTVSDFIKLFNIKTPSINQIIGFFIRR
;
A
#
# COMPACT_ATOMS: atom_id res chain seq x y z
N MET A 1 0.63 19.97 16.59
CA MET A 1 0.07 20.97 15.64
C MET A 1 1.14 21.33 14.64
N GLY A 2 0.74 21.36 13.35
CA GLY A 2 1.49 20.69 12.28
C GLY A 2 2.40 21.56 11.42
N ALA A 3 3.65 21.11 11.27
CA ALA A 3 4.64 21.66 10.33
C ALA A 3 4.33 21.38 8.85
N GLY A 4 3.12 20.90 8.51
CA GLY A 4 2.72 20.60 7.12
C GLY A 4 3.40 19.37 6.49
N ARG A 5 4.07 18.52 7.27
CA ARG A 5 4.84 17.37 6.74
C ARG A 5 3.94 16.35 6.04
N THR A 6 2.79 16.02 6.63
CA THR A 6 1.86 15.05 6.08
C THR A 6 1.26 15.57 4.77
N GLU A 7 0.91 16.85 4.73
CA GLU A 7 0.41 17.55 3.54
C GLU A 7 1.48 17.64 2.45
N LEU A 8 2.72 17.96 2.83
CA LEU A 8 3.86 17.99 1.92
C LEU A 8 4.10 16.62 1.29
N MET A 9 4.12 15.55 2.09
CA MET A 9 4.30 14.19 1.58
C MET A 9 3.13 13.79 0.67
N LYS A 10 1.89 14.07 1.08
CA LYS A 10 0.69 13.84 0.27
C LYS A 10 0.71 14.59 -1.06
N MET A 11 1.28 15.79 -1.09
CA MET A 11 1.51 16.53 -2.33
C MET A 11 2.60 15.87 -3.18
N ILE A 12 3.73 15.50 -2.59
CA ILE A 12 4.85 14.86 -3.31
C ILE A 12 4.42 13.56 -3.98
N TYR A 13 3.67 12.69 -3.30
CA TYR A 13 3.21 11.43 -3.90
C TYR A 13 1.92 11.58 -4.73
N GLY A 14 1.33 12.77 -4.81
CA GLY A 14 0.19 13.05 -5.71
C GLY A 14 -1.20 12.76 -5.16
N ALA A 15 -1.37 12.59 -3.85
CA ALA A 15 -2.71 12.55 -3.22
C ALA A 15 -3.31 13.94 -2.95
N LEU A 16 -2.47 14.98 -2.92
CA LEU A 16 -2.91 16.37 -2.88
C LEU A 16 -2.38 17.13 -4.09
N PRO A 17 -3.16 18.07 -4.67
CA PRO A 17 -2.71 18.86 -5.79
C PRO A 17 -1.59 19.83 -5.36
N LYS A 18 -0.59 19.99 -6.22
CA LYS A 18 0.46 21.00 -6.07
C LYS A 18 0.00 22.33 -6.65
N THR A 19 0.03 23.39 -5.85
CA THR A 19 -0.31 24.74 -6.33
C THR A 19 0.83 25.37 -7.14
N GLN A 20 2.08 25.29 -6.66
CA GLN A 20 3.26 25.89 -7.31
C GLN A 20 4.54 25.08 -7.01
N GLY A 21 5.66 25.41 -7.66
CA GLY A 21 6.96 24.74 -7.49
C GLY A 21 7.13 23.48 -8.35
N SER A 22 8.25 22.77 -8.17
CA SER A 22 8.58 21.52 -8.84
C SER A 22 9.08 20.48 -7.85
N VAL A 23 8.83 19.21 -8.15
CA VAL A 23 9.40 18.07 -7.43
C VAL A 23 10.41 17.43 -8.38
N ALA A 24 11.60 17.10 -7.90
CA ALA A 24 12.59 16.39 -8.67
C ALA A 24 13.11 15.16 -7.91
N LEU A 25 13.25 14.05 -8.61
CA LEU A 25 13.87 12.82 -8.12
C LEU A 25 15.15 12.62 -8.92
N GLU A 26 16.29 12.51 -8.23
CA GLU A 26 17.61 12.33 -8.87
C GLU A 26 17.91 13.39 -9.95
N GLY A 27 17.50 14.63 -9.71
CA GLY A 27 17.70 15.76 -10.63
C GLY A 27 16.72 15.82 -11.82
N LYS A 28 15.81 14.84 -11.96
CA LYS A 28 14.77 14.84 -13.00
C LYS A 28 13.46 15.37 -12.44
N ILE A 29 12.84 16.34 -13.13
CA ILE A 29 11.54 16.90 -12.73
C ILE A 29 10.46 15.83 -12.87
N CYS A 30 9.76 15.56 -11.77
CA CYS A 30 8.65 14.62 -11.68
C CYS A 30 7.33 15.34 -11.97
N GLN A 31 6.57 14.82 -12.92
CA GLN A 31 5.19 15.24 -13.16
C GLN A 31 4.26 14.25 -12.47
N ILE A 32 3.83 14.58 -11.25
CA ILE A 32 3.00 13.72 -10.41
C ILE A 32 1.65 14.42 -10.23
N LYS A 33 0.58 13.81 -10.76
CA LYS A 33 -0.81 14.32 -10.62
C LYS A 33 -1.69 13.41 -9.78
N LYS A 34 -1.34 12.13 -9.69
CA LYS A 34 -2.03 11.11 -8.91
C LYS A 34 -1.03 10.12 -8.31
N PRO A 35 -1.41 9.35 -7.27
CA PRO A 35 -0.52 8.37 -6.63
C PRO A 35 0.11 7.35 -7.56
N ALA A 36 -0.61 6.93 -8.62
CA ALA A 36 -0.09 6.01 -9.61
C ALA A 36 1.11 6.58 -10.40
N ASP A 37 1.17 7.89 -10.62
CA ASP A 37 2.28 8.54 -11.34
C ASP A 37 3.55 8.54 -10.48
N ALA A 38 3.40 8.74 -9.16
CA ALA A 38 4.49 8.64 -8.20
C ALA A 38 5.04 7.22 -8.13
N LEU A 39 4.14 6.23 -8.05
CA LEU A 39 4.52 4.81 -8.04
C LEU A 39 5.30 4.41 -9.31
N ALA A 40 4.85 4.86 -10.49
CA ALA A 40 5.56 4.62 -11.76
C ALA A 40 6.96 5.25 -11.82
N GLN A 41 7.21 6.27 -10.99
CA GLN A 41 8.50 6.94 -10.83
C GLN A 41 9.31 6.40 -9.64
N GLY A 42 8.87 5.32 -8.98
CA GLY A 42 9.57 4.69 -7.87
C GLY A 42 9.34 5.37 -6.50
N ILE A 43 8.34 6.24 -6.39
CA ILE A 43 8.00 6.93 -5.13
C ILE A 43 6.86 6.19 -4.45
N VAL A 44 7.07 5.79 -3.20
CA VAL A 44 6.07 5.12 -2.35
C VAL A 44 5.85 5.93 -1.08
N TYR A 45 4.59 6.14 -0.72
CA TYR A 45 4.22 6.81 0.52
C TYR A 45 3.78 5.82 1.58
N ILE A 46 4.33 5.96 2.78
CA ILE A 46 3.93 5.21 3.96
C ILE A 46 3.34 6.20 4.97
N SER A 47 2.03 6.11 5.21
CA SER A 47 1.35 7.02 6.14
C SER A 47 1.90 6.89 7.56
N GLU A 48 1.80 7.97 8.33
CA GLU A 48 2.06 7.97 9.77
C GLU A 48 1.00 7.13 10.51
N ASP A 49 -0.26 7.24 10.13
CA ASP A 49 -1.37 6.41 10.65
C ASP A 49 -1.62 5.20 9.75
N ARG A 50 -0.65 4.28 9.72
CA ARG A 50 -0.70 3.06 8.90
C ARG A 50 -1.94 2.21 9.21
N LYS A 51 -2.50 2.31 10.42
CA LYS A 51 -3.68 1.55 10.83
C LYS A 51 -4.95 2.08 10.18
N ARG A 52 -5.10 3.40 10.08
CA ARG A 52 -6.27 4.02 9.45
C ARG A 52 -6.14 4.12 7.94
N ASP A 53 -4.98 4.53 7.45
CA ASP A 53 -4.79 4.87 6.04
C ASP A 53 -4.20 3.72 5.20
N GLY A 54 -3.58 2.74 5.86
CA GLY A 54 -2.82 1.68 5.19
C GLY A 54 -3.47 0.30 5.17
N LEU A 55 -4.65 0.14 5.79
CA LEU A 55 -5.31 -1.15 5.96
C LEU A 55 -6.79 -1.05 5.62
N VAL A 56 -7.31 -2.07 4.93
CA VAL A 56 -8.75 -2.28 4.75
C VAL A 56 -9.24 -3.15 5.90
N LEU A 57 -9.83 -2.52 6.91
CA LEU A 57 -10.16 -3.16 8.19
C LEU A 57 -11.14 -4.34 8.09
N GLY A 58 -11.99 -4.35 7.06
CA GLY A 58 -12.95 -5.43 6.79
C GLY A 58 -12.33 -6.65 6.11
N MET A 59 -11.08 -6.57 5.68
CA MET A 59 -10.38 -7.64 4.97
C MET A 59 -9.47 -8.45 5.91
N SER A 60 -9.18 -9.68 5.50
CA SER A 60 -8.22 -10.56 6.13
C SER A 60 -6.78 -10.08 5.95
N VAL A 61 -5.85 -10.67 6.72
CA VAL A 61 -4.41 -10.48 6.55
C VAL A 61 -3.99 -10.82 5.12
N LYS A 62 -4.45 -11.96 4.59
CA LYS A 62 -4.16 -12.39 3.21
C LYS A 62 -4.59 -11.35 2.20
N GLU A 63 -5.84 -10.90 2.26
CA GLU A 63 -6.40 -9.93 1.32
C GLU A 63 -5.67 -8.59 1.39
N ASN A 64 -5.39 -8.05 2.58
CA ASN A 64 -4.62 -6.80 2.70
C ASN A 64 -3.20 -6.92 2.12
N MET A 65 -2.56 -8.10 2.25
CA MET A 65 -1.22 -8.33 1.73
C MET A 65 -1.20 -8.56 0.21
N SER A 66 -2.22 -9.21 -0.34
CA SER A 66 -2.29 -9.58 -1.76
C SER A 66 -2.99 -8.53 -2.64
N LEU A 67 -3.80 -7.63 -2.07
CA LEU A 67 -4.70 -6.73 -2.81
C LEU A 67 -4.03 -5.98 -3.96
N THR A 68 -2.88 -5.35 -3.71
CA THR A 68 -2.15 -4.58 -4.72
C THR A 68 -1.42 -5.46 -5.74
N ALA A 69 -1.27 -6.76 -5.43
CA ALA A 69 -0.59 -7.76 -6.25
C ALA A 69 -1.57 -8.76 -6.89
N LEU A 70 -2.89 -8.58 -6.75
CA LEU A 70 -3.89 -9.47 -7.34
C LEU A 70 -3.69 -9.75 -8.84
N PRO A 71 -3.26 -8.78 -9.69
CA PRO A 71 -2.96 -9.06 -11.09
C PRO A 71 -1.90 -10.14 -11.30
N TYR A 72 -0.92 -10.28 -10.39
CA TYR A 72 0.10 -11.34 -10.46
C TYR A 72 -0.47 -12.73 -10.15
N PHE A 73 -1.53 -12.80 -9.35
CA PHE A 73 -2.22 -14.04 -9.00
C PHE A 73 -3.41 -14.34 -9.91
N SER A 74 -3.74 -13.43 -10.83
CA SER A 74 -4.92 -13.53 -11.70
C SER A 74 -4.52 -14.05 -13.08
N ARG A 75 -5.30 -14.98 -13.63
CA ARG A 75 -5.15 -15.46 -15.00
C ARG A 75 -5.81 -14.49 -15.99
N THR A 76 -5.56 -14.69 -17.29
CA THR A 76 -6.08 -13.87 -18.40
C THR A 76 -7.60 -13.66 -18.40
N MET A 77 -8.37 -14.51 -17.73
CA MET A 77 -9.83 -14.42 -17.60
C MET A 77 -10.32 -13.82 -16.26
N GLY A 78 -9.43 -13.22 -15.46
CA GLY A 78 -9.77 -12.65 -14.15
C GLY A 78 -9.98 -13.70 -13.04
N ILE A 79 -9.62 -14.96 -13.30
CA ILE A 79 -9.70 -16.04 -12.31
C ILE A 79 -8.46 -15.99 -11.40
N LEU A 80 -8.70 -15.85 -10.10
CA LEU A 80 -7.64 -15.76 -9.09
C LEU A 80 -7.11 -17.15 -8.72
N ASN A 81 -5.79 -17.31 -8.76
CA ASN A 81 -5.11 -18.50 -8.27
C ASN A 81 -4.90 -18.41 -6.75
N HIS A 82 -5.92 -18.78 -5.99
CA HIS A 82 -5.87 -18.75 -4.52
C HIS A 82 -4.76 -19.59 -3.91
N LYS A 83 -4.29 -20.63 -4.60
CA LYS A 83 -3.21 -21.48 -4.08
C LYS A 83 -1.88 -20.73 -4.11
N GLU A 84 -1.56 -20.06 -5.22
CA GLU A 84 -0.36 -19.23 -5.33
C GLU A 84 -0.41 -18.03 -4.40
N GLU A 85 -1.56 -17.35 -4.33
CA GLU A 85 -1.80 -16.25 -3.39
C GLU A 85 -1.47 -16.66 -1.94
N GLN A 86 -2.00 -17.80 -1.49
CA GLN A 86 -1.78 -18.29 -0.12
C GLN A 86 -0.33 -18.67 0.15
N LEU A 87 0.35 -19.30 -0.81
CA LEU A 87 1.76 -19.67 -0.67
C LEU A 87 2.63 -18.42 -0.53
N THR A 88 2.48 -17.46 -1.44
CA THR A 88 3.24 -16.20 -1.40
C THR A 88 2.99 -15.40 -0.13
N VAL A 89 1.73 -15.28 0.31
CA VAL A 89 1.39 -14.60 1.57
C VAL A 89 2.04 -15.31 2.77
N SER A 90 2.02 -16.64 2.80
CA SER A 90 2.61 -17.43 3.89
C SER A 90 4.13 -17.23 3.96
N ASP A 91 4.80 -17.14 2.82
CA ASP A 91 6.23 -16.87 2.75
C ASP A 91 6.55 -15.47 3.25
N PHE A 92 5.75 -14.46 2.90
CA PHE A 92 5.91 -13.11 3.43
C PHE A 92 5.64 -13.00 4.93
N ILE A 93 4.65 -13.74 5.45
CA ILE A 93 4.39 -13.80 6.90
C ILE A 93 5.62 -14.33 7.65
N LYS A 94 6.27 -15.36 7.12
CA LYS A 94 7.51 -15.90 7.70
C LYS A 94 8.66 -14.90 7.57
N LEU A 95 8.88 -14.36 6.37
CA LEU A 95 9.98 -13.43 6.08
C LEU A 95 9.93 -12.19 6.97
N PHE A 96 8.75 -11.60 7.16
CA PHE A 96 8.55 -10.41 7.96
C PHE A 96 8.17 -10.70 9.42
N ASN A 97 8.17 -11.98 9.84
CA ASN A 97 7.79 -12.43 11.19
C ASN A 97 6.45 -11.83 11.67
N ILE A 98 5.46 -11.79 10.77
CA ILE A 98 4.14 -11.20 11.06
C ILE A 98 3.40 -12.08 12.07
N LYS A 99 3.00 -11.48 13.20
CA LYS A 99 2.20 -12.16 14.21
C LYS A 99 0.72 -12.16 13.82
N THR A 100 0.22 -13.31 13.38
CA THR A 100 -1.21 -13.52 13.09
C THR A 100 -1.60 -14.97 13.43
N PRO A 101 -2.80 -15.23 13.97
CA PRO A 101 -3.26 -16.60 14.22
C PRO A 101 -3.59 -17.35 12.92
N SER A 102 -3.93 -16.62 11.85
CA SER A 102 -4.22 -17.21 10.53
C SER A 102 -4.13 -16.15 9.44
N ILE A 103 -3.87 -16.56 8.20
CA ILE A 103 -3.93 -15.70 7.01
C ILE A 103 -5.35 -15.17 6.76
N ASN A 104 -6.38 -15.91 7.21
CA ASN A 104 -7.79 -15.54 7.05
C ASN A 104 -8.31 -14.64 8.20
N GLN A 105 -7.46 -14.30 9.18
CA GLN A 105 -7.85 -13.44 10.28
C GLN A 105 -8.19 -12.04 9.76
N ILE A 106 -9.39 -11.54 10.06
CA ILE A 106 -9.79 -10.16 9.75
C ILE A 106 -8.95 -9.19 10.58
N ILE A 107 -8.33 -8.21 9.90
CA ILE A 107 -7.39 -7.28 10.52
C ILE A 107 -8.05 -6.34 11.53
N GLY A 108 -9.30 -5.94 11.30
CA GLY A 108 -10.06 -5.07 12.20
C GLY A 108 -10.15 -5.57 13.65
N PHE A 109 -10.04 -6.90 13.89
CA PHE A 109 -10.05 -7.45 15.24
C PHE A 109 -8.75 -7.19 16.03
N PHE A 110 -7.61 -6.97 15.36
CA PHE A 110 -6.36 -6.59 16.03
C PHE A 110 -6.35 -5.14 16.51
N ILE A 111 -7.20 -4.28 15.94
CA ILE A 111 -7.17 -2.84 16.18
C ILE A 111 -8.12 -2.42 17.32
N ARG A 112 -8.98 -3.34 17.79
CA ARG A 112 -9.88 -3.12 18.94
C ARG A 112 -9.30 -3.54 20.29
N ARG A 113 -8.02 -3.94 20.36
CA ARG A 113 -7.30 -4.18 21.61
C ARG A 113 -6.11 -3.24 21.72
#